data_AF-Q2A9T8-F1
#
_entry.id   AF-Q2A9T8-F1
#
_cell.length_a   1.000
_cell.length_b   1.000
_cell.length_c   1.000
_cell.angle_alpha   90.00
_cell.angle_beta   90.00
_cell.angle_gamma   90.00
#
_symmetry.space_group_name_H-M   'P 1'
#
loop_
_entity.id
_entity.type
_entity.pdbx_description
1 polymer ?
#
loop_
_entity_poly.entity_id
_entity_poly.type
_entity_poly.pdbx_seq_one_letter_code
_entity_poly.pdbx_strand_id
1 'polypeptide(L)'
;MNGGHLPAAASDDLKSPLLPVVHNDEPLEKQTLGHHLRTIFTPKNCYIALGPLLCAVVCLCARLGGEDTTTAKNMLGVLVWMFAWWLTEAVPMPITSMSPLFLFPLFGITTADHVASSYMDDVISLVLGSFILALAVEHYNIHRRLALNVSRFIYLSFSLQYSCLFFILVIFIIVSPSCVRKHDDFFLSYGAIWIKHLLM
;
A
#
# COMPACT_ATOMS: atom_id res chain seq x y z
N MET A 1 -2.32 54.04 27.23
CA MET A 1 -0.91 53.75 26.88
C MET A 1 -0.26 53.07 28.08
N ASN A 2 0.56 52.04 27.81
CA ASN A 2 1.20 51.06 28.71
C ASN A 2 0.27 49.99 29.35
N GLY A 3 0.32 48.69 29.04
CA GLY A 3 1.26 47.89 28.21
C GLY A 3 2.18 47.00 29.06
N GLY A 4 2.10 45.67 28.83
CA GLY A 4 3.03 44.63 29.30
C GLY A 4 2.74 44.16 30.74
N HIS A 5 2.70 42.88 31.09
CA HIS A 5 3.48 41.76 30.61
C HIS A 5 2.79 40.44 31.05
N LEU A 6 2.70 39.43 30.18
CA LEU A 6 2.64 38.03 30.64
C LEU A 6 4.10 37.57 30.84
N PRO A 7 4.38 36.69 31.79
CA PRO A 7 5.04 35.46 31.38
C PRO A 7 4.44 34.21 32.02
N ALA A 8 4.69 33.12 31.33
CA ALA A 8 4.33 31.75 31.63
C ALA A 8 4.95 31.22 32.96
N ALA A 9 4.47 30.03 33.32
CA ALA A 9 5.04 29.05 34.25
C ALA A 9 4.57 29.13 35.72
N ALA A 10 3.74 28.15 36.10
CA ALA A 10 3.94 27.30 37.27
C ALA A 10 2.78 26.29 37.35
N SER A 11 2.87 25.30 36.46
CA SER A 11 2.21 24.02 36.61
C SER A 11 2.74 23.30 37.86
N ASP A 12 1.81 22.74 38.64
CA ASP A 12 1.98 21.46 39.34
C ASP A 12 2.93 21.43 40.56
N ASP A 13 2.64 22.24 41.57
CA ASP A 13 3.05 21.95 42.95
C ASP A 13 1.90 21.30 43.73
N LEU A 14 1.67 19.99 43.52
CA LEU A 14 1.16 19.13 44.59
C LEU A 14 1.38 17.63 44.29
N LYS A 15 2.57 17.13 44.63
CA LYS A 15 2.80 15.93 45.45
C LYS A 15 4.20 15.39 45.20
N SER A 16 5.17 15.90 45.95
CA SER A 16 6.34 15.15 46.42
C SER A 16 7.00 15.96 47.55
N PRO A 17 6.93 15.53 48.82
CA PRO A 17 7.54 16.24 49.94
C PRO A 17 9.08 16.21 49.86
N LEU A 18 9.72 17.31 50.24
CA LEU A 18 11.18 17.47 50.23
C LEU A 18 11.87 16.76 51.42
N LEU A 19 12.86 15.89 51.07
CA LEU A 19 14.25 15.72 51.59
C LEU A 19 14.51 15.29 53.06
N PRO A 20 15.75 14.88 53.48
CA PRO A 20 17.01 14.44 52.81
C PRO A 20 17.62 13.14 53.47
N VAL A 21 18.91 12.82 53.24
CA VAL A 21 19.85 11.88 53.98
C VAL A 21 20.15 10.56 53.23
N VAL A 22 21.37 10.06 52.97
CA VAL A 22 22.80 10.42 53.04
C VAL A 22 23.57 9.25 52.38
N HIS A 23 24.74 9.52 51.80
CA HIS A 23 25.86 8.62 51.44
C HIS A 23 25.64 7.52 50.38
N ASN A 24 26.43 7.59 49.30
CA ASN A 24 27.71 6.86 49.22
C ASN A 24 28.48 7.38 48.00
N ASP A 25 29.68 7.94 48.23
CA ASP A 25 30.70 8.11 47.20
C ASP A 25 31.18 6.73 46.76
N GLU A 26 30.73 6.21 45.60
CA GLU A 26 31.30 5.06 44.87
C GLU A 26 30.69 5.05 43.43
N PRO A 27 31.38 4.56 42.39
CA PRO A 27 31.86 5.39 41.26
C PRO A 27 30.86 5.66 40.11
N LEU A 28 30.87 6.93 39.68
CA LEU A 28 30.15 7.58 38.56
C LEU A 28 30.26 6.90 37.18
N GLU A 29 31.12 5.90 37.00
CA GLU A 29 31.46 5.35 35.68
C GLU A 29 30.59 4.14 35.27
N LYS A 30 30.18 3.28 36.22
CA LYS A 30 29.55 1.99 35.89
C LYS A 30 28.05 2.06 35.59
N GLN A 31 27.31 2.97 36.23
CA GLN A 31 25.85 3.07 36.03
C GLN A 31 25.48 3.82 34.74
N THR A 32 26.23 4.87 34.39
CA THR A 32 26.06 5.63 33.13
C THR A 32 26.39 4.77 31.92
N LEU A 33 27.50 4.02 31.98
CA LEU A 33 27.90 3.08 30.93
C LEU A 33 26.88 1.93 30.81
N GLY A 34 26.38 1.38 31.93
CA GLY A 34 25.37 0.32 31.91
C GLY A 34 24.02 0.74 31.32
N HIS A 35 23.53 1.94 31.65
CA HIS A 35 22.29 2.46 31.07
C HIS A 35 22.47 2.85 29.60
N HIS A 36 23.61 3.43 29.23
CA HIS A 36 23.96 3.74 27.84
C HIS A 36 24.13 2.45 27.00
N LEU A 37 24.73 1.40 27.56
CA LEU A 37 24.81 0.08 26.94
C LEU A 37 23.45 -0.58 26.80
N ARG A 38 22.54 -0.46 27.79
CA ARG A 38 21.15 -0.96 27.66
C ARG A 38 20.34 -0.20 26.62
N THR A 39 20.59 1.10 26.48
CA THR A 39 19.94 1.95 25.47
C THR A 39 20.45 1.57 24.07
N ILE A 40 21.75 1.27 23.94
CA ILE A 40 22.36 0.74 22.71
C ILE A 40 21.88 -0.69 22.40
N PHE A 41 21.70 -1.54 23.41
CA PHE A 41 21.21 -2.93 23.29
C PHE A 41 19.69 -3.04 23.44
N THR A 42 18.96 -2.19 22.71
CA THR A 42 17.55 -2.46 22.40
C THR A 42 17.47 -3.65 21.42
N PRO A 43 16.55 -4.62 21.54
CA PRO A 43 16.42 -5.73 20.58
C PRO A 43 16.31 -5.26 19.13
N LYS A 44 15.74 -4.07 18.90
CA LYS A 44 15.72 -3.35 17.62
C LYS A 44 17.11 -3.11 17.01
N ASN A 45 18.12 -2.80 17.83
CA ASN A 45 19.50 -2.60 17.38
C ASN A 45 20.21 -3.93 17.04
N CYS A 46 19.77 -5.03 17.62
CA CYS A 46 20.30 -6.36 17.32
C CYS A 46 19.98 -6.77 15.87
N TYR A 47 18.81 -6.38 15.36
CA TYR A 47 18.43 -6.62 13.95
C TYR A 47 19.16 -5.67 12.98
N ILE A 48 19.48 -4.43 13.39
CA ILE A 48 20.33 -3.51 12.61
C ILE A 48 21.77 -4.05 12.50
N ALA A 49 22.30 -4.63 13.58
CA ALA A 49 23.63 -5.22 13.63
C ALA A 49 23.73 -6.56 12.89
N LEU A 50 22.60 -7.24 12.66
CA LEU A 50 22.54 -8.48 11.89
C LEU A 50 22.99 -8.29 10.44
N GLY A 51 22.76 -7.12 9.85
CA GLY A 51 23.21 -6.78 8.49
C GLY A 51 24.73 -6.85 8.31
N PRO A 52 25.52 -6.01 9.02
CA PRO A 52 26.97 -6.05 8.93
C PRO A 52 27.56 -7.36 9.47
N LEU A 53 26.89 -8.02 10.42
CA LEU A 53 27.28 -9.36 10.87
C LEU A 53 27.13 -10.42 9.76
N LEU A 54 25.99 -10.46 9.06
CA LEU A 54 25.81 -11.36 7.91
C LEU A 54 26.75 -11.01 6.77
N CYS A 55 26.98 -9.72 6.51
CA CYS A 55 27.96 -9.31 5.52
C CYS A 55 29.37 -9.78 5.87
N ALA A 56 29.78 -9.60 7.12
CA ALA A 56 31.09 -10.01 7.59
C ALA A 56 31.23 -11.54 7.48
N VAL A 57 30.19 -12.29 7.85
CA VAL A 57 30.14 -13.76 7.68
C VAL A 57 30.25 -14.15 6.20
N VAL A 58 29.52 -13.49 5.30
CA VAL A 58 29.58 -13.81 3.87
C VAL A 58 30.93 -13.40 3.26
N CYS A 59 31.50 -12.26 3.63
CA CYS A 59 32.84 -11.85 3.19
C CYS A 59 33.94 -12.80 3.71
N LEU A 60 33.81 -13.29 4.95
CA LEU A 60 34.72 -14.25 5.55
C LEU A 60 34.63 -15.63 4.86
N CYS A 61 33.41 -16.10 4.58
CA CYS A 61 33.18 -17.31 3.78
C CYS A 61 33.64 -17.14 2.32
N ALA A 62 33.51 -15.95 1.74
CA ALA A 62 33.90 -15.65 0.37
C ALA A 62 35.42 -15.57 0.17
N ARG A 63 36.17 -15.19 1.23
CA ARG A 63 37.65 -15.22 1.23
C ARG A 63 38.24 -16.63 1.17
N LEU A 64 37.46 -17.68 1.45
CA LEU A 64 37.92 -19.08 1.36
C LEU A 64 37.88 -19.67 -0.06
N GLY A 65 37.17 -19.07 -1.02
CA GLY A 65 37.13 -19.55 -2.40
C GLY A 65 38.06 -18.73 -3.30
N GLY A 66 38.83 -19.38 -4.19
CA GLY A 66 39.93 -18.80 -5.00
C GLY A 66 39.68 -17.52 -5.83
N GLU A 67 40.78 -16.99 -6.38
CA GLU A 67 40.95 -15.59 -6.81
C GLU A 67 40.11 -15.15 -8.03
N ASP A 68 39.74 -16.07 -8.92
CA ASP A 68 39.18 -15.75 -10.25
C ASP A 68 37.69 -15.34 -10.25
N THR A 69 36.99 -15.46 -9.11
CA THR A 69 35.53 -15.25 -9.00
C THR A 69 35.17 -14.12 -8.01
N THR A 70 36.09 -13.20 -7.74
CA THR A 70 35.96 -12.17 -6.70
C THR A 70 34.73 -11.26 -6.92
N THR A 71 34.45 -10.83 -8.16
CA THR A 71 33.30 -9.96 -8.46
C THR A 71 31.96 -10.65 -8.24
N ALA A 72 31.79 -11.87 -8.73
CA ALA A 72 30.54 -12.62 -8.57
C ALA A 72 30.27 -12.98 -7.10
N LYS A 73 31.33 -13.20 -6.30
CA LYS A 73 31.22 -13.41 -4.86
C LYS A 73 30.76 -12.16 -4.11
N ASN A 74 31.28 -10.99 -4.47
CA ASN A 74 30.84 -9.72 -3.88
C ASN A 74 29.35 -9.46 -4.20
N MET A 75 28.91 -9.74 -5.43
CA MET A 75 27.48 -9.65 -5.79
C MET A 75 26.61 -10.59 -4.96
N LEU A 76 27.04 -11.85 -4.78
CA LEU A 76 26.32 -12.82 -3.95
C LEU A 76 26.24 -12.36 -2.49
N GLY A 77 27.31 -11.76 -1.95
CA GLY A 77 27.31 -11.21 -0.60
C GLY A 77 26.29 -10.09 -0.40
N VAL A 78 26.21 -9.16 -1.36
CA VAL A 78 25.20 -8.10 -1.33
C VAL A 78 23.78 -8.67 -1.43
N LEU A 79 23.55 -9.67 -2.28
CA LEU A 79 22.24 -10.33 -2.42
C LEU A 79 21.81 -11.02 -1.12
N VAL A 80 22.70 -11.78 -0.48
CA VAL A 80 22.40 -12.46 0.79
C VAL A 80 22.14 -11.44 1.91
N TRP A 81 22.90 -10.33 1.94
CA TRP A 81 22.65 -9.24 2.87
C TRP A 81 21.24 -8.68 2.66
N MET A 82 20.87 -8.28 1.44
CA MET A 82 19.53 -7.77 1.14
C MET A 82 18.43 -8.76 1.51
N PHE A 83 18.61 -10.03 1.18
CA PHE A 83 17.64 -11.08 1.47
C PHE A 83 17.41 -11.25 2.97
N ALA A 84 18.49 -11.18 3.77
CA ALA A 84 18.38 -11.22 5.22
C ALA A 84 17.64 -9.99 5.77
N TRP A 85 17.87 -8.79 5.22
CA TRP A 85 17.13 -7.59 5.59
C TRP A 85 15.65 -7.63 5.19
N TRP A 86 15.31 -8.27 4.08
CA TRP A 86 13.91 -8.53 3.71
C TRP A 86 13.23 -9.53 4.64
N LEU A 87 13.88 -10.66 4.94
CA LEU A 87 13.29 -11.71 5.77
C LEU A 87 13.10 -11.27 7.23
N THR A 88 13.99 -10.41 7.73
CA THR A 88 13.98 -9.97 9.13
C THR A 88 13.15 -8.71 9.38
N GLU A 89 12.67 -8.04 8.32
CA GLU A 89 11.95 -6.75 8.38
C GLU A 89 12.58 -5.73 9.34
N ALA A 90 13.90 -5.83 9.55
CA ALA A 90 14.64 -5.06 10.54
C ALA A 90 14.68 -3.57 10.21
N VAL A 91 14.56 -3.26 8.92
CA VAL A 91 14.70 -1.95 8.32
C VAL A 91 13.47 -1.72 7.44
N PRO A 92 12.87 -0.50 7.42
CA PRO A 92 11.73 -0.23 6.57
C PRO A 92 12.05 -0.55 5.10
N MET A 93 11.12 -1.22 4.42
CA MET A 93 11.27 -1.71 3.04
C MET A 93 11.90 -0.71 2.05
N PRO A 94 11.60 0.61 2.09
CA PRO A 94 12.24 1.59 1.19
C PRO A 94 13.76 1.69 1.36
N ILE A 95 14.28 1.53 2.58
CA ILE A 95 15.73 1.63 2.83
C ILE A 95 16.41 0.34 2.35
N THR A 96 15.79 -0.82 2.59
CA THR A 96 16.32 -2.10 2.10
C THR A 96 16.38 -2.13 0.57
N SER A 97 15.37 -1.59 -0.11
CA SER A 97 15.39 -1.51 -1.59
C SER A 97 16.43 -0.52 -2.13
N MET A 98 16.87 0.47 -1.35
CA MET A 98 17.98 1.37 -1.73
C MET A 98 19.37 0.83 -1.38
N SER A 99 19.46 -0.28 -0.64
CA SER A 99 20.73 -0.89 -0.21
C SER A 99 21.75 -1.12 -1.34
N PRO A 100 21.39 -1.68 -2.52
CA PRO A 100 22.32 -1.89 -3.64
C PRO A 100 23.05 -0.63 -4.09
N LEU A 101 22.38 0.52 -4.02
CA LEU A 101 22.92 1.80 -4.45
C LEU A 101 24.18 2.16 -3.65
N PHE A 102 24.22 1.80 -2.37
CA PHE A 102 25.38 2.02 -1.50
C PHE A 102 26.35 0.85 -1.49
N LEU A 103 25.84 -0.39 -1.50
CA LEU A 103 26.68 -1.57 -1.36
C LEU A 103 27.51 -1.85 -2.63
N PHE A 104 26.95 -1.68 -3.83
CA PHE A 104 27.67 -1.93 -5.07
C PHE A 104 28.93 -1.07 -5.29
N PRO A 105 28.91 0.27 -5.08
CA PRO A 105 30.12 1.08 -5.17
C PRO A 105 31.09 0.80 -4.01
N LEU A 106 30.58 0.44 -2.81
CA LEU A 106 31.43 0.14 -1.65
C LEU A 106 32.23 -1.16 -1.81
N PHE A 107 31.66 -2.16 -2.50
CA PHE A 107 32.36 -3.40 -2.87
C PHE A 107 33.14 -3.30 -4.19
N GLY A 108 33.16 -2.13 -4.84
CA GLY A 108 33.89 -1.89 -6.08
C GLY A 108 33.38 -2.70 -7.28
N ILE A 109 32.11 -3.12 -7.27
CA ILE A 109 31.53 -3.98 -8.31
C ILE A 109 31.19 -3.14 -9.56
N THR A 110 30.65 -1.94 -9.37
CA THR A 110 30.26 -1.01 -10.44
C THR A 110 30.26 0.43 -9.91
N THR A 111 30.31 1.42 -10.81
CA THR A 111 30.34 2.84 -10.45
C THR A 111 28.98 3.31 -9.92
N ALA A 112 29.00 4.27 -8.98
CA ALA A 112 27.78 4.82 -8.39
C ALA A 112 26.83 5.42 -9.44
N ASP A 113 27.38 6.11 -10.45
CA ASP A 113 26.60 6.70 -11.55
C ASP A 113 25.83 5.64 -12.35
N HIS A 114 26.47 4.50 -12.63
CA HIS A 114 25.83 3.44 -13.40
C HIS A 114 24.71 2.77 -12.61
N VAL A 115 24.88 2.59 -11.30
CA VAL A 115 23.82 2.04 -10.43
C VAL A 115 22.67 3.02 -10.28
N ALA A 116 22.97 4.31 -10.09
CA ALA A 116 21.97 5.36 -9.99
C ALA A 116 21.14 5.47 -11.28
N SER A 117 21.77 5.37 -12.45
CA SER A 117 21.07 5.36 -13.73
C SER A 117 20.12 4.17 -13.86
N SER A 118 20.46 2.99 -13.35
CA SER A 118 19.55 1.83 -13.35
C SER A 118 18.41 1.94 -12.35
N TYR A 119 18.56 2.74 -11.29
CA TYR A 119 17.50 3.01 -10.31
C TYR A 119 16.51 4.10 -10.74
N MET A 120 16.90 4.97 -11.66
CA MET A 120 16.09 6.07 -12.18
C MET A 120 15.62 5.78 -13.61
N ASP A 121 15.09 4.57 -13.82
CA ASP A 121 14.48 4.19 -15.10
C ASP A 121 13.16 4.92 -15.34
N ASP A 122 12.80 5.11 -16.61
CA ASP A 122 11.57 5.78 -17.04
C ASP A 122 10.34 5.20 -16.34
N VAL A 123 10.28 3.87 -16.17
CA VAL A 123 9.16 3.20 -15.50
C VAL A 123 9.02 3.65 -14.04
N ILE A 124 10.14 3.75 -13.32
CA ILE A 124 10.16 4.12 -11.89
C ILE A 124 9.74 5.60 -11.74
N SER A 125 10.21 6.47 -12.63
CA SER A 125 9.82 7.88 -12.66
C SER A 125 8.31 8.04 -12.91
N LEU A 126 7.73 7.22 -13.78
CA LEU A 126 6.30 7.23 -14.09
C LEU A 126 5.47 6.76 -12.89
N VAL A 127 5.93 5.70 -12.21
CA VAL A 127 5.29 5.22 -10.97
C VAL A 127 5.33 6.29 -9.88
N LEU A 128 6.48 6.93 -9.64
CA LEU A 128 6.58 8.05 -8.68
C LEU A 128 5.65 9.21 -9.07
N GLY A 129 5.59 9.55 -10.36
CA GLY A 129 4.66 10.54 -10.88
C GLY A 129 3.19 10.19 -10.64
N SER A 130 2.84 8.91 -10.79
CA SER A 130 1.47 8.42 -10.53
C SER A 130 1.06 8.54 -9.06
N PHE A 131 1.99 8.31 -8.13
CA PHE A 131 1.74 8.51 -6.70
C PHE A 131 1.57 9.99 -6.37
N ILE A 132 2.40 10.87 -6.92
CA ILE A 132 2.27 12.32 -6.74
C ILE A 132 0.91 12.80 -7.30
N LEU A 133 0.51 12.31 -8.47
CA LEU A 133 -0.79 12.62 -9.06
C LEU A 133 -1.95 12.10 -8.21
N ALA A 134 -1.85 10.89 -7.66
CA ALA A 134 -2.86 10.32 -6.78
C ALA A 134 -3.02 11.16 -5.50
N LEU A 135 -1.90 11.56 -4.87
CA LEU A 135 -1.91 12.43 -3.69
C LEU A 135 -2.50 13.81 -4.00
N ALA A 136 -2.21 14.37 -5.18
CA ALA A 136 -2.83 15.62 -5.61
C ALA A 136 -4.36 15.47 -5.73
N VAL A 137 -4.84 14.40 -6.38
CA VAL A 137 -6.28 14.11 -6.53
C VAL A 137 -6.95 13.87 -5.17
N GLU A 138 -6.26 13.24 -4.23
CA GLU A 138 -6.69 13.07 -2.84
C GLU A 138 -6.84 14.42 -2.13
N HIS A 139 -5.82 15.27 -2.20
CA HIS A 139 -5.81 16.58 -1.56
C HIS A 139 -6.95 17.48 -2.05
N TYR A 140 -7.21 17.51 -3.36
CA TYR A 140 -8.32 18.26 -3.94
C TYR A 140 -9.70 17.60 -3.75
N ASN A 141 -9.77 16.44 -3.06
CA ASN A 141 -10.99 15.66 -2.81
C ASN A 141 -11.80 15.39 -4.10
N ILE A 142 -11.12 15.33 -5.25
CA ILE A 142 -11.75 15.16 -6.57
C ILE A 142 -12.43 13.79 -6.65
N HIS A 143 -11.85 12.78 -5.99
CA HIS A 143 -12.41 11.44 -5.87
C HIS A 143 -13.85 11.46 -5.33
N ARG A 144 -14.16 12.31 -4.34
CA ARG A 144 -15.51 12.45 -3.78
C ARG A 144 -16.48 13.14 -4.74
N ARG A 145 -16.03 14.20 -5.42
CA ARG A 145 -16.85 14.89 -6.44
C ARG A 145 -17.16 13.95 -7.61
N LEU A 146 -16.19 13.16 -8.04
CA LEU A 146 -16.35 12.16 -9.09
C LEU A 146 -17.30 11.04 -8.67
N ALA A 147 -17.13 10.48 -7.46
CA ALA A 147 -18.00 9.42 -6.94
C ALA A 147 -19.47 9.85 -6.90
N LEU A 148 -19.77 11.04 -6.36
CA LEU A 148 -21.14 11.55 -6.30
C LEU A 148 -21.74 11.79 -7.69
N ASN A 149 -20.94 12.29 -8.64
CA ASN A 149 -21.41 12.56 -10.00
C ASN A 149 -21.68 11.26 -10.77
N VAL A 150 -20.78 10.27 -10.66
CA VAL A 150 -20.94 8.95 -11.30
C VAL A 150 -22.13 8.21 -10.70
N SER A 151 -22.29 8.20 -9.37
CA SER A 151 -23.45 7.58 -8.74
C SER A 151 -24.76 8.22 -9.22
N ARG A 152 -24.86 9.56 -9.21
CA ARG A 152 -26.07 10.25 -9.73
C ARG A 152 -26.35 9.89 -11.19
N PHE A 153 -25.32 9.85 -12.03
CA PHE A 153 -25.47 9.50 -13.44
C PHE A 153 -25.97 8.06 -13.62
N ILE A 154 -25.39 7.10 -12.87
CA ILE A 154 -25.81 5.69 -12.90
C ILE A 154 -27.28 5.53 -12.49
N TYR A 155 -27.70 6.18 -11.39
CA TYR A 155 -29.08 6.08 -10.90
C TYR A 155 -30.09 6.63 -11.90
N LEU A 156 -29.76 7.74 -12.58
CA LEU A 156 -30.63 8.35 -13.59
C LEU A 156 -30.80 7.45 -14.82
N SER A 157 -29.70 6.90 -15.35
CA SER A 157 -29.74 5.98 -16.50
C SER A 157 -30.45 4.67 -16.18
N PHE A 158 -30.23 4.12 -14.99
CA PHE A 158 -30.91 2.90 -14.53
C PHE A 158 -32.42 3.18 -14.42
N SER A 159 -32.83 4.24 -13.70
CA SER A 159 -34.25 4.56 -13.49
C SER A 159 -35.05 4.73 -14.79
N LEU A 160 -34.48 5.39 -15.81
CA LEU A 160 -35.15 5.53 -17.11
C LEU A 160 -35.30 4.18 -17.82
N GLN A 161 -34.28 3.32 -17.78
CA GLN A 161 -34.34 2.01 -18.42
C GLN A 161 -35.40 1.10 -17.78
N TYR A 162 -35.48 1.02 -16.45
CA TYR A 162 -36.49 0.20 -15.76
C TYR A 162 -37.91 0.76 -15.94
N SER A 163 -38.08 2.08 -15.95
CA SER A 163 -39.38 2.70 -16.22
C SER A 163 -39.85 2.39 -17.65
N CYS A 164 -38.99 2.52 -18.66
CA CYS A 164 -39.33 2.19 -20.04
C CYS A 164 -39.66 0.70 -20.22
N LEU A 165 -38.85 -0.21 -19.66
CA LEU A 165 -39.11 -1.65 -19.73
C LEU A 165 -40.41 -2.04 -19.03
N PHE A 166 -40.71 -1.44 -17.86
CA PHE A 166 -41.96 -1.66 -17.16
C PHE A 166 -43.17 -1.21 -17.98
N PHE A 167 -43.12 0.00 -18.56
CA PHE A 167 -44.19 0.49 -19.44
C PHE A 167 -44.38 -0.40 -20.67
N ILE A 168 -43.30 -0.83 -21.32
CA ILE A 168 -43.36 -1.75 -22.48
C ILE A 168 -44.02 -3.08 -22.08
N LEU A 169 -43.64 -3.64 -20.94
CA LEU A 169 -44.20 -4.90 -20.44
C LEU A 169 -45.68 -4.76 -20.08
N VAL A 170 -46.08 -3.65 -19.43
CA VAL A 170 -47.50 -3.37 -19.11
C VAL A 170 -48.33 -3.21 -20.39
N ILE A 171 -47.83 -2.47 -21.39
CA ILE A 171 -48.50 -2.33 -22.69
C ILE A 171 -48.64 -3.71 -23.36
N PHE A 172 -47.60 -4.54 -23.34
CA PHE A 172 -47.65 -5.90 -23.87
C PHE A 172 -48.70 -6.76 -23.15
N ILE A 173 -48.77 -6.71 -21.81
CA ILE A 173 -49.77 -7.43 -21.01
C ILE A 173 -51.19 -6.91 -21.24
N ILE A 174 -51.39 -5.64 -21.60
CA ILE A 174 -52.74 -5.09 -21.92
C ILE A 174 -53.17 -5.45 -23.35
N VAL A 175 -52.21 -5.48 -24.29
CA VAL A 175 -52.47 -5.82 -25.70
C VAL A 175 -52.59 -7.34 -25.90
N SER A 176 -51.82 -8.15 -25.18
CA SER A 176 -51.86 -9.61 -25.26
C SER A 176 -53.24 -10.25 -24.99
N PRO A 177 -54.06 -9.82 -24.01
CA PRO A 177 -55.41 -10.35 -23.80
C PRO A 177 -56.40 -9.87 -24.88
N SER A 178 -56.13 -8.75 -25.54
CA SER A 178 -56.88 -8.35 -26.75
C SER A 178 -56.51 -9.22 -27.97
N CYS A 179 -55.28 -9.74 -28.00
CA CYS A 179 -54.80 -10.66 -29.03
C CYS A 179 -55.25 -12.13 -28.79
N VAL A 180 -55.38 -12.56 -27.52
CA VAL A 180 -55.80 -13.93 -27.18
C VAL A 180 -57.30 -14.17 -27.40
N ARG A 181 -58.14 -13.14 -27.39
CA ARG A 181 -59.58 -13.30 -27.63
C ARG A 181 -59.98 -13.30 -29.10
N LYS A 182 -59.11 -12.83 -30.01
CA LYS A 182 -59.38 -12.81 -31.46
C LYS A 182 -58.74 -13.98 -32.23
N HIS A 183 -57.84 -14.73 -31.59
CA HIS A 183 -57.25 -15.93 -32.16
C HIS A 183 -58.15 -17.17 -32.00
N ASP A 184 -59.01 -17.21 -30.98
CA ASP A 184 -59.95 -18.32 -30.77
C ASP A 184 -61.08 -18.31 -31.83
N ASP A 185 -61.52 -17.15 -32.30
CA ASP A 185 -62.50 -17.03 -33.39
C ASP A 185 -61.93 -17.41 -34.77
N PHE A 186 -60.63 -17.16 -35.00
CA PHE A 186 -59.97 -17.49 -36.26
C PHE A 186 -59.70 -19.00 -36.37
N PHE A 187 -59.30 -19.66 -35.28
CA PHE A 187 -59.05 -21.11 -35.28
C PHE A 187 -60.35 -21.93 -35.42
N LEU A 188 -61.47 -21.47 -34.87
CA LEU A 188 -62.79 -22.10 -35.03
C LEU A 188 -63.35 -21.96 -36.45
N SER A 189 -63.10 -20.85 -37.14
CA SER A 189 -63.60 -20.64 -38.51
C SER A 189 -62.84 -21.49 -39.55
N TYR A 190 -61.51 -21.60 -39.46
CA TYR A 190 -60.71 -22.42 -40.38
C TYR A 190 -60.78 -23.92 -40.06
N GLY A 191 -60.92 -24.33 -38.79
CA GLY A 191 -61.09 -25.74 -38.41
C GLY A 191 -62.41 -26.36 -38.88
N ALA A 192 -63.51 -25.59 -38.90
CA ALA A 192 -64.82 -26.08 -39.32
C ALA A 192 -64.94 -26.35 -40.83
N ILE A 193 -64.16 -25.63 -41.66
CA ILE A 193 -64.14 -25.80 -43.13
C ILE A 193 -63.47 -27.13 -43.52
N TRP A 194 -62.42 -27.53 -42.81
CA TRP A 194 -61.70 -28.78 -43.09
C TRP A 194 -62.51 -30.04 -42.74
N ILE A 195 -63.31 -30.01 -41.67
CA ILE A 195 -64.13 -31.16 -41.26
C ILE A 195 -65.31 -31.41 -42.21
N LYS A 196 -65.89 -30.36 -42.81
CA LYS A 196 -66.98 -30.52 -43.79
C LYS A 196 -66.52 -31.14 -45.12
N HIS A 197 -65.28 -30.90 -45.54
CA HIS A 197 -64.74 -31.42 -46.80
C HIS A 197 -64.19 -32.86 -46.69
N LEU A 198 -64.00 -33.37 -45.47
CA LEU A 198 -63.56 -34.76 -45.23
C LEU A 198 -64.74 -35.74 -45.05
N LEU A 199 -65.95 -35.24 -44.82
CA LEU A 199 -67.16 -36.05 -44.55
C LEU A 199 -68.15 -36.10 -45.74
N MET A 200 -67.71 -35.69 -46.93
CA MET A 200 -68.46 -35.72 -48.18
C MET A 200 -67.61 -36.39 -49.26
#